data_AF-A0A5R8ZX96-F1
#
_entry.id   AF-A0A5R8ZX96-F1
#
_cell.length_a   1.000
_cell.length_b   1.000
_cell.length_c   1.000
_cell.angle_alpha   90.00
_cell.angle_beta   90.00
_cell.angle_gamma   90.00
#
_symmetry.space_group_name_H-M   'P 1'
#
loop_
_entity.id
_entity.type
_entity.pdbx_description
1 polymer ?
#
loop_
_entity_poly.entity_id
_entity_poly.type
_entity_poly.pdbx_seq_one_letter_code
_entity_poly.pdbx_strand_id
1 'polypeptide(L)'
;MELASRRADAAAVIASAVEAKTTGAGHRRIAAQLGRPVSTVRGWLRAFTASAESIREAFTLLLHRDGADAASLWPAPVTTPAGQALAAVAAYAEVLTDRLAIVRLAWHSAGLAAAGPGFFNPGRWSSGIQHQLALTPGAVGGEGGESAG
;
A
#
# COMPACT_ATOMS: atom_id res chain seq x y z
N MET A 1 -6.85 -4.56 21.81
CA MET A 1 -5.62 -3.95 21.25
C MET A 1 -4.55 -4.99 20.88
N GLU A 2 -4.39 -6.08 21.63
CA GLU A 2 -3.33 -7.08 21.41
C GLU A 2 -3.31 -7.71 20.00
N LEU A 3 -4.47 -8.03 19.41
CA LEU A 3 -4.53 -8.61 18.07
C LEU A 3 -4.02 -7.65 16.97
N ALA A 4 -4.32 -6.35 17.09
CA ALA A 4 -3.85 -5.35 16.13
C ALA A 4 -2.33 -5.16 16.21
N SER A 5 -1.77 -5.18 17.43
CA SER A 5 -0.32 -5.12 17.66
C SER A 5 0.39 -6.32 17.03
N ARG A 6 -0.08 -7.54 17.30
CA ARG A 6 0.50 -8.76 16.72
C ARG A 6 0.45 -8.77 15.19
N ARG A 7 -0.60 -8.20 14.60
CA ARG A 7 -0.72 -8.05 13.14
C ARG A 7 0.23 -6.99 12.59
N ALA A 8 0.41 -5.87 13.29
CA ALA A 8 1.37 -4.84 12.93
C ALA A 8 2.81 -5.36 13.01
N ASP A 9 3.14 -6.13 14.04
CA ASP A 9 4.45 -6.78 14.19
C ASP A 9 4.72 -7.76 13.05
N ALA A 10 3.72 -8.58 12.71
CA ALA A 10 3.82 -9.49 11.56
C ALA A 10 4.00 -8.74 10.23
N ALA A 11 3.26 -7.64 10.04
CA ALA A 11 3.39 -6.77 8.88
C ALA A 11 4.78 -6.11 8.78
N ALA A 12 5.34 -5.65 9.90
CA ALA A 12 6.68 -5.06 9.96
C ALA A 12 7.77 -6.09 9.58
N VAL A 13 7.62 -7.35 10.00
CA VAL A 13 8.54 -8.43 9.62
C VAL A 13 8.47 -8.74 8.12
N ILE A 14 7.26 -8.76 7.54
CA ILE A 14 7.08 -8.96 6.10
C ILE A 14 7.64 -7.77 5.31
N ALA A 15 7.40 -6.54 5.78
CA ALA A 15 7.92 -5.32 5.20
C ALA A 15 9.45 -5.33 5.13
N SER A 16 10.11 -5.70 6.23
CA SER A 16 11.56 -5.85 6.31
C SER A 16 12.09 -6.87 5.29
N ALA A 17 11.36 -7.97 5.06
CA ALA A 17 11.73 -8.95 4.04
C ALA A 17 11.66 -8.37 2.62
N VAL A 18 10.62 -7.58 2.33
CA VAL A 18 10.42 -6.93 1.02
C VAL A 18 11.51 -5.90 0.76
N GLU A 19 11.81 -5.03 1.71
CA GLU A 19 12.89 -4.02 1.62
C GLU A 19 14.26 -4.67 1.38
N ALA A 20 14.58 -5.72 2.14
CA ALA A 20 15.83 -6.46 1.94
C ALA A 20 15.87 -7.10 0.54
N LYS A 21 14.74 -7.58 0.02
CA LYS A 21 14.67 -8.17 -1.31
C LYS A 21 14.83 -7.13 -2.43
N THR A 22 14.22 -5.95 -2.31
CA THR A 22 14.30 -4.87 -3.30
C THR A 22 15.68 -4.21 -3.34
N THR A 23 16.42 -4.26 -2.23
CA THR A 23 17.84 -3.85 -2.15
C THR A 23 18.83 -4.93 -2.60
N GLY A 24 18.34 -6.07 -3.10
CA GLY A 24 19.15 -7.11 -3.74
C GLY A 24 19.51 -8.31 -2.88
N ALA A 25 19.03 -8.40 -1.63
CA ALA A 25 19.34 -9.55 -0.79
C ALA A 25 18.67 -10.86 -1.28
N GLY A 26 19.39 -11.96 -1.13
CA GLY A 26 18.87 -13.31 -1.41
C GLY A 26 17.93 -13.80 -0.31
N HIS A 27 16.87 -14.52 -0.68
CA HIS A 27 15.82 -15.00 0.24
C HIS A 27 16.34 -15.86 1.41
N ARG A 28 17.44 -16.62 1.22
CA ARG A 28 18.08 -17.39 2.29
C ARG A 28 18.74 -16.49 3.35
N ARG A 29 19.41 -15.42 2.91
CA ARG A 29 20.03 -14.43 3.81
C ARG A 29 18.95 -13.68 4.58
N ILE A 30 17.88 -13.27 3.90
CA ILE A 30 16.72 -12.61 4.52
C ILE A 30 16.10 -13.53 5.58
N ALA A 31 15.87 -14.81 5.27
CA ALA A 31 15.32 -15.78 6.22
C ALA A 31 16.17 -15.94 7.48
N ALA A 32 17.50 -16.02 7.33
CA ALA A 32 18.42 -16.07 8.45
C ALA A 32 18.37 -14.80 9.31
N GLN A 33 18.36 -13.61 8.69
CA GLN A 33 18.28 -12.33 9.39
C GLN A 33 16.98 -12.16 10.18
N LEU A 34 15.86 -12.64 9.63
CA LEU A 34 14.54 -12.51 10.25
C LEU A 34 14.20 -13.66 11.22
N GLY A 35 15.04 -14.70 11.31
CA GLY A 35 14.76 -15.90 12.11
C GLY A 35 13.51 -16.65 11.65
N ARG A 36 13.25 -16.70 10.34
CA ARG A 36 12.05 -17.31 9.75
C ARG A 36 12.39 -18.45 8.80
N PRO A 37 11.49 -19.44 8.61
CA PRO A 37 11.71 -20.49 7.62
C PRO A 37 11.88 -19.91 6.21
N VAL A 38 12.82 -20.47 5.45
CA VAL A 38 13.13 -20.03 4.07
C VAL A 38 11.89 -20.14 3.16
N SER A 39 11.10 -21.20 3.33
CA SER A 39 9.84 -21.42 2.59
C SER A 39 8.82 -20.31 2.84
N THR A 40 8.71 -19.85 4.09
CA THR A 40 7.81 -18.77 4.51
C THR A 40 8.23 -17.44 3.89
N VAL A 41 9.50 -17.07 4.00
CA VAL A 41 10.03 -15.84 3.38
C VAL A 41 9.85 -15.88 1.87
N ARG A 42 10.14 -17.02 1.24
CA ARG A 42 9.91 -17.20 -0.21
C ARG A 42 8.43 -17.04 -0.56
N GLY A 43 7.52 -17.55 0.26
CA GLY A 43 6.08 -17.39 0.12
C GLY A 43 5.66 -15.91 0.14
N TRP A 44 6.12 -15.15 1.14
CA TRP A 44 5.85 -13.72 1.24
C TRP A 44 6.39 -12.92 0.07
N LEU A 45 7.64 -13.17 -0.33
CA LEU A 45 8.25 -12.46 -1.45
C LEU A 45 7.55 -12.77 -2.78
N ARG A 46 7.16 -14.03 -2.99
CA ARG A 46 6.39 -14.44 -4.18
C ARG A 46 5.01 -13.79 -4.18
N ALA A 47 4.33 -13.77 -3.04
CA ALA A 47 3.05 -13.10 -2.85
C ALA A 47 3.14 -11.61 -3.21
N PHE A 48 4.12 -10.89 -2.64
CA PHE A 48 4.32 -9.47 -2.93
C PHE A 48 4.64 -9.22 -4.41
N THR A 49 5.52 -10.03 -5.00
CA THR A 49 5.89 -9.92 -6.42
C THR A 49 4.68 -10.16 -7.33
N ALA A 50 3.83 -11.13 -6.99
CA ALA A 50 2.62 -11.42 -7.76
C ALA A 50 1.58 -10.29 -7.68
N SER A 51 1.57 -9.51 -6.60
CA SER A 51 0.67 -8.36 -6.42
C SER A 51 1.30 -7.02 -6.81
N ALA A 52 2.56 -7.01 -7.25
CA ALA A 52 3.36 -5.79 -7.39
C ALA A 52 2.70 -4.75 -8.32
N GLU A 53 2.18 -5.20 -9.46
CA GLU A 53 1.55 -4.28 -10.42
C GLU A 53 0.28 -3.66 -9.87
N SER A 54 -0.63 -4.47 -9.30
CA SER A 54 -1.85 -3.97 -8.67
C SER A 54 -1.57 -3.05 -7.48
N ILE A 55 -0.50 -3.35 -6.71
CA ILE A 55 -0.01 -2.45 -5.65
C ILE A 55 0.41 -1.12 -6.26
N ARG A 56 1.28 -1.14 -7.27
CA ARG A 56 1.82 0.05 -7.92
C ARG A 56 0.68 0.93 -8.45
N GLU A 57 -0.26 0.37 -9.19
CA GLU A 57 -1.41 1.09 -9.74
C GLU A 57 -2.28 1.72 -8.65
N ALA A 58 -2.69 0.94 -7.64
CA ALA A 58 -3.55 1.42 -6.57
C ALA A 58 -2.91 2.57 -5.78
N PHE A 59 -1.63 2.45 -5.43
CA PHE A 59 -0.93 3.49 -4.67
C PHE A 59 -0.58 4.70 -5.52
N THR A 60 -0.37 4.53 -6.83
CA THR A 60 -0.22 5.66 -7.75
C THR A 60 -1.53 6.46 -7.85
N LEU A 61 -2.68 5.80 -7.93
CA LEU A 61 -3.99 6.46 -7.93
C LEU A 61 -4.25 7.22 -6.63
N LEU A 62 -3.92 6.60 -5.49
CA LEU A 62 -4.02 7.25 -4.18
C LEU A 62 -3.09 8.47 -4.08
N LEU A 63 -1.85 8.35 -4.55
CA LEU A 63 -0.89 9.46 -4.63
C LEU A 63 -1.43 10.61 -5.48
N HIS A 64 -2.04 10.32 -6.63
CA HIS A 64 -2.59 11.35 -7.50
C HIS A 64 -3.84 12.02 -6.91
N ARG A 65 -4.67 11.25 -6.21
CA ARG A 65 -5.87 11.77 -5.52
C ARG A 65 -5.51 12.66 -4.33
N ASP A 66 -4.48 12.26 -3.57
CA ASP A 66 -4.21 12.85 -2.26
C ASP A 66 -2.97 13.78 -2.23
N GLY A 67 -2.04 13.65 -3.17
CA GLY A 67 -0.83 14.47 -3.24
C GLY A 67 -1.04 15.73 -4.07
N ALA A 68 -0.95 16.91 -3.44
CA ALA A 68 -0.95 18.20 -4.15
C ALA A 68 0.33 18.40 -4.99
N ASP A 69 1.40 17.68 -4.68
CA ASP A 69 2.70 17.78 -5.35
C ASP A 69 3.35 16.39 -5.59
N ALA A 70 2.61 15.52 -6.31
CA ALA A 70 3.02 14.14 -6.58
C ALA A 70 4.36 14.00 -7.32
N ALA A 71 4.81 15.07 -8.02
CA ALA A 71 6.05 15.07 -8.78
C ALA A 71 7.30 15.00 -7.89
N SER A 72 7.30 15.67 -6.73
CA SER A 72 8.44 15.64 -5.79
C SER A 72 8.57 14.30 -5.06
N LEU A 73 7.48 13.55 -4.95
CA LEU A 73 7.43 12.26 -4.27
C LEU A 73 7.63 11.08 -5.22
N TRP A 74 7.80 11.36 -6.51
CA TRP A 74 7.99 10.29 -7.47
C TRP A 74 9.29 9.54 -7.17
N PRO A 75 9.23 8.24 -6.91
CA PRO A 75 10.42 7.50 -6.54
C PRO A 75 11.42 7.45 -7.68
N ALA A 76 12.71 7.42 -7.33
CA ALA A 76 13.80 7.17 -8.27
C ALA A 76 13.49 5.95 -9.16
N PRO A 77 13.88 5.93 -10.43
CA PRO A 77 13.49 4.87 -11.36
C PRO A 77 13.98 3.51 -10.87
N VAL A 78 13.05 2.71 -10.33
CA VAL A 78 13.30 1.34 -9.90
C VAL A 78 12.97 0.39 -11.05
N THR A 79 13.89 -0.53 -11.35
CA THR A 79 13.79 -1.39 -12.55
C THR A 79 12.96 -2.65 -12.34
N THR A 80 12.69 -3.05 -11.10
CA THR A 80 11.92 -4.27 -10.80
C THR A 80 10.47 -3.93 -10.43
N PRO A 81 9.47 -4.73 -10.86
CA PRO A 81 8.06 -4.50 -10.51
C PRO A 81 7.83 -4.42 -9.00
N ALA A 82 8.45 -5.32 -8.22
CA ALA A 82 8.37 -5.30 -6.76
C ALA A 82 8.98 -4.01 -6.17
N GLY A 83 10.09 -3.54 -6.73
CA GLY A 83 10.68 -2.28 -6.31
C GLY A 83 9.82 -1.07 -6.63
N GLN A 84 9.19 -1.01 -7.81
CA GLN A 84 8.24 0.04 -8.18
C GLN A 84 7.01 0.05 -7.27
N ALA A 85 6.47 -1.13 -6.95
CA ALA A 85 5.35 -1.28 -6.04
C ALA A 85 5.67 -0.74 -4.64
N LEU A 86 6.83 -1.13 -4.08
CA LEU A 86 7.32 -0.62 -2.80
C LEU A 86 7.47 0.90 -2.83
N ALA A 87 8.03 1.43 -3.91
CA ALA A 87 8.31 2.84 -4.05
C ALA A 87 7.03 3.68 -4.16
N ALA A 88 6.00 3.19 -4.86
CA ALA A 88 4.67 3.82 -4.89
C ALA A 88 4.01 3.85 -3.50
N VAL A 89 4.12 2.78 -2.71
CA VAL A 89 3.56 2.74 -1.35
C VAL A 89 4.33 3.68 -0.42
N ALA A 90 5.66 3.73 -0.55
CA ALA A 90 6.50 4.64 0.22
C ALA A 90 6.17 6.11 -0.09
N ALA A 91 6.02 6.48 -1.36
CA ALA A 91 5.62 7.83 -1.77
C ALA A 91 4.26 8.24 -1.17
N TYR A 92 3.29 7.33 -1.16
CA TYR A 92 1.99 7.60 -0.52
C TYR A 92 2.09 7.72 1.01
N ALA A 93 3.01 7.00 1.64
CA ALA A 93 3.26 7.13 3.08
C ALA A 93 3.80 8.52 3.46
N GLU A 94 4.60 9.14 2.59
CA GLU A 94 5.04 10.53 2.76
C GLU A 94 3.85 11.50 2.64
N VAL A 95 2.95 11.32 1.67
CA VAL A 95 1.70 12.13 1.60
C VAL A 95 0.88 12.04 2.88
N LEU A 96 0.73 10.84 3.45
CA LEU A 96 0.02 10.66 4.72
C LEU A 96 0.77 11.30 5.88
N THR A 97 2.10 11.23 5.89
CA THR A 97 2.94 11.88 6.91
C THR A 97 2.75 13.39 6.89
N ASP A 98 2.84 14.00 5.71
CA ASP A 98 2.64 15.45 5.52
C ASP A 98 1.23 15.87 5.94
N ARG A 99 0.21 15.11 5.53
CA ARG A 99 -1.19 15.39 5.88
C ARG A 99 -1.50 15.25 7.36
N LEU A 100 -0.90 14.26 8.02
CA LEU A 100 -1.18 13.95 9.43
C LEU A 100 -0.30 14.74 10.40
N ALA A 101 0.74 15.43 9.91
CA ALA A 101 1.58 16.43 10.58
C ALA A 101 2.18 16.06 11.96
N ILE A 102 2.05 14.81 12.41
CA ILE A 102 2.35 14.42 13.80
C ILE A 102 3.25 13.16 13.87
N VAL A 103 3.33 12.29 12.85
CA VAL A 103 4.21 11.09 12.86
C VAL A 103 4.63 10.69 11.44
N ARG A 104 5.93 10.40 11.24
CA ARG A 104 6.43 9.74 10.01
C ARG A 104 5.91 8.31 9.95
N LEU A 105 5.03 8.04 9.00
CA LEU A 105 4.38 6.74 8.87
C LEU A 105 5.26 5.79 8.05
N ALA A 106 5.67 4.66 8.62
CA ALA A 106 6.32 3.61 7.84
C ALA A 106 5.38 3.12 6.71
N TRP A 107 5.92 2.81 5.53
CA TRP A 107 5.12 2.48 4.34
C TRP A 107 4.15 1.31 4.55
N HIS A 108 4.51 0.33 5.38
CA HIS A 108 3.63 -0.79 5.71
C HIS A 108 2.39 -0.35 6.50
N SER A 109 2.52 0.69 7.32
CA SER A 109 1.41 1.28 8.08
C SER A 109 0.50 2.07 7.15
N ALA A 110 1.05 2.80 6.17
CA ALA A 110 0.26 3.42 5.11
C ALA A 110 -0.50 2.36 4.29
N GLY A 111 0.18 1.26 3.95
CA GLY A 111 -0.40 0.12 3.25
C GLY A 111 -1.59 -0.49 3.98
N LEU A 112 -1.44 -0.72 5.28
CA LEU A 112 -2.51 -1.23 6.15
C LEU A 112 -3.65 -0.22 6.36
N ALA A 113 -3.34 1.08 6.46
CA ALA A 113 -4.36 2.11 6.63
C ALA A 113 -5.22 2.26 5.37
N ALA A 114 -4.59 2.26 4.19
CA ALA A 114 -5.28 2.46 2.91
C ALA A 114 -6.02 1.21 2.42
N ALA A 115 -5.42 0.02 2.60
CA ALA A 115 -5.93 -1.23 2.02
C ALA A 115 -6.39 -2.26 3.06
N GLY A 116 -6.32 -1.90 4.34
CA GLY A 116 -6.78 -2.74 5.43
C GLY A 116 -5.87 -3.95 5.75
N PRO A 117 -6.32 -4.83 6.66
CA PRO A 117 -5.56 -5.95 7.18
C PRO A 117 -5.13 -6.98 6.12
N GLY A 118 -5.76 -6.97 4.96
CA GLY A 118 -5.45 -7.85 3.84
C GLY A 118 -4.24 -7.41 3.02
N PHE A 119 -3.61 -6.26 3.29
CA PHE A 119 -2.58 -5.66 2.43
C PHE A 119 -1.53 -6.65 1.88
N PHE A 120 -1.00 -7.54 2.72
CA PHE A 120 0.00 -8.57 2.35
C PHE A 120 -0.56 -9.90 1.82
N ASN A 121 -1.87 -10.01 1.63
CA ASN A 121 -2.52 -11.20 1.09
C ASN A 121 -2.71 -11.05 -0.43
N PRO A 122 -2.16 -11.93 -1.29
CA PRO A 122 -2.40 -11.89 -2.74
C PRO A 122 -3.87 -11.90 -3.12
N GLY A 123 -4.71 -12.62 -2.36
CA GLY A 123 -6.13 -12.78 -2.63
C GLY A 123 -6.93 -11.49 -2.63
N ARG A 124 -6.47 -10.43 -1.96
CA ARG A 124 -7.14 -9.12 -1.99
C ARG A 124 -6.79 -8.28 -3.22
N TRP A 125 -5.83 -8.74 -4.02
CA TRP A 125 -5.38 -8.11 -5.24
C TRP A 125 -5.83 -8.89 -6.48
N SER A 126 -6.30 -10.14 -6.31
CA SER A 126 -6.68 -11.04 -7.41
C SER A 126 -8.09 -10.81 -7.98
N SER A 127 -8.85 -9.84 -7.47
CA SER A 127 -10.13 -9.44 -8.08
C SER A 127 -9.85 -8.31 -9.06
N GLY A 128 -9.76 -8.66 -10.34
CA GLY A 128 -9.39 -7.76 -11.44
C GLY A 128 -10.22 -6.47 -11.45
N ILE A 129 -9.56 -5.35 -11.76
CA ILE A 129 -10.11 -4.00 -11.86
C ILE A 129 -11.00 -3.67 -10.66
N GLN A 130 -10.52 -2.83 -9.75
CA GLN A 130 -11.43 -2.16 -8.82
C GLN A 130 -12.40 -1.29 -9.62
N HIS A 131 -13.49 -1.90 -10.11
CA HIS A 131 -14.66 -1.20 -10.54
C HIS A 131 -15.11 -0.39 -9.34
N GLN A 132 -15.08 0.92 -9.52
CA GLN A 132 -15.65 1.90 -8.62
C GLN A 132 -14.89 2.01 -7.28
N LEU A 133 -13.89 2.89 -7.28
CA LEU A 133 -13.91 3.98 -6.32
C LEU A 133 -15.38 4.45 -6.24
N ALA A 134 -16.08 4.03 -5.18
CA ALA A 134 -17.43 4.46 -4.91
C ALA A 134 -17.38 5.97 -4.68
N LEU A 135 -17.56 6.71 -5.78
CA LEU A 135 -17.97 8.09 -5.77
C LEU A 135 -19.25 8.13 -4.94
N THR A 136 -19.14 8.64 -3.72
CA THR A 136 -20.28 9.07 -2.94
C THR A 136 -20.95 10.16 -3.79
N PRO A 137 -22.19 9.99 -4.30
CA PRO A 137 -22.88 11.11 -4.91
C PRO A 137 -23.11 12.11 -3.79
N GLY A 138 -22.51 13.28 -3.93
CA GLY A 138 -22.74 14.40 -3.03
C GLY A 138 -24.25 14.64 -2.94
N ALA A 139 -24.74 14.71 -1.71
CA ALA A 139 -26.03 15.30 -1.43
C ALA A 139 -25.99 16.75 -1.94
N VAL A 140 -26.52 16.98 -3.14
CA VAL A 140 -26.89 18.31 -3.62
C VAL A 140 -28.38 18.41 -3.46
N GLY A 141 -28.78 19.06 -2.37
CA GLY A 141 -30.12 19.59 -2.23
C GLY A 141 -30.42 20.60 -3.33
N GLY A 142 -31.65 20.58 -3.81
CA GLY A 142 -32.19 21.53 -4.77
C GLY A 142 -33.70 21.51 -4.66
N GLU A 143 -34.22 22.27 -3.69
CA GLU A 143 -35.59 22.75 -3.68
C GLU A 143 -35.90 23.45 -5.01
N GLY A 144 -37.08 23.18 -5.58
CA GLY A 144 -37.47 23.74 -6.86
C GLY A 144 -38.97 23.64 -7.12
N GLY A 145 -39.75 24.40 -6.35
CA GLY A 145 -40.96 25.11 -6.79
C GLY A 145 -42.06 24.32 -7.49
N GLU A 146 -43.06 23.88 -6.71
CA GLU A 146 -44.42 23.68 -7.21
C GLU A 146 -45.12 25.05 -7.24
N SER A 147 -45.34 25.60 -8.44
CA SER A 147 -46.25 26.72 -8.66
C SER A 147 -47.43 26.27 -9.50
N ALA A 148 -48.60 26.54 -8.95
CA ALA A 148 -49.92 26.41 -9.55
C ALA A 148 -50.08 27.28 -10.81
N GLY A 149 -50.96 26.83 -11.71
CA GLY A 149 -51.40 27.55 -12.90
C GLY A 149 -52.08 26.64 -13.90
#